data_AF-A0A2V8E8Y0-F1
#
_entry.id   AF-A0A2V8E8Y0-F1
#
_cell.length_a   1.000
_cell.length_b   1.000
_cell.length_c   1.000
_cell.angle_alpha   90.00
_cell.angle_beta   90.00
_cell.angle_gamma   90.00
#
_symmetry.space_group_name_H-M   'P 1'
#
loop_
_entity.id
_entity.type
_entity.pdbx_description
1 polymer ?
#
loop_
_entity_poly.entity_id
_entity_poly.type
_entity_poly.pdbx_seq_one_letter_code
_entity_poly.pdbx_strand_id
1 'polypeptide(L)'
;MIRRDGPVPNAAWALLRQLTEAQKTALHAVAMDMWEAYIGATRAGLPDGDAKIVFDRLHIMREMTKAVDTVRKQEHRAPDHQRSGRRPQQHNHEYQTQGWRLPQPRELHDRDLFPLRRP
;
A
#
# COMPACT_ATOMS: atom_id res chain seq x y z
N MET A 1 12.03 34.04 -9.82
CA MET A 1 11.55 32.65 -10.05
C MET A 1 12.69 31.72 -9.66
N ILE A 2 12.75 31.27 -8.40
CA ILE A 2 13.87 30.49 -7.86
C ILE A 2 13.58 29.03 -8.18
N ARG A 3 14.34 28.43 -9.10
CA ARG A 3 14.34 26.99 -9.28
C ARG A 3 15.00 26.35 -8.06
N ARG A 4 14.23 25.64 -7.24
CA ARG A 4 14.75 24.75 -6.20
C ARG A 4 15.18 23.44 -6.87
N ASP A 5 16.23 23.48 -7.68
CA ASP A 5 16.73 22.30 -8.41
C ASP A 5 17.70 21.48 -7.54
N GLY A 6 17.28 21.17 -6.30
CA GLY A 6 18.07 20.38 -5.37
C GLY A 6 17.18 19.50 -4.49
N PRO A 7 17.65 18.30 -4.10
CA PRO A 7 16.89 17.41 -3.25
C PRO A 7 16.50 18.13 -1.94
N VAL A 8 15.24 18.03 -1.55
CA VAL A 8 14.74 18.58 -0.29
C VAL A 8 15.54 17.97 0.88
N PRO A 9 16.19 18.79 1.73
CA PRO A 9 17.00 18.28 2.82
C PRO A 9 16.17 17.41 3.77
N ASN A 10 16.52 16.13 3.85
CA ASN A 10 15.93 15.17 4.77
C ASN A 10 17.03 14.27 5.37
N ALA A 11 16.63 13.34 6.23
CA ALA A 11 17.56 12.42 6.88
C ALA A 11 18.32 11.55 5.86
N ALA A 12 17.67 11.10 4.79
CA ALA A 12 18.31 10.30 3.75
C ALA A 12 19.42 11.08 3.02
N TRP A 13 19.16 12.34 2.65
CA TRP A 13 20.15 13.22 2.04
C TRP A 13 21.35 13.45 2.96
N ALA A 14 21.11 13.72 4.26
CA ALA A 14 22.17 13.91 5.22
C ALA A 14 23.05 12.66 5.41
N LEU A 15 22.45 11.46 5.37
CA LEU A 15 23.16 10.19 5.45
C LEU A 15 24.02 9.93 4.21
N LEU A 16 23.45 10.05 3.01
CA LEU A 16 24.14 9.75 1.76
C LEU A 16 25.34 10.66 1.51
N ARG A 17 25.28 11.91 2.00
CA ARG A 17 26.41 12.85 1.94
C ARG A 17 27.59 12.48 2.83
N GLN A 18 27.39 11.66 3.85
CA GLN A 18 28.47 11.19 4.73
C GLN A 18 29.23 10.01 4.14
N LEU A 19 28.69 9.37 3.10
CA LEU A 19 29.36 8.28 2.40
C LEU A 19 30.47 8.82 1.49
N THR A 20 31.59 8.11 1.48
CA THR A 20 32.67 8.33 0.50
C THR A 20 32.24 7.86 -0.89
N GLU A 21 32.88 8.36 -1.95
CA GLU A 21 32.57 7.97 -3.32
C GLU A 21 32.76 6.47 -3.57
N ALA A 22 33.77 5.86 -2.93
CA ALA A 22 33.99 4.41 -2.98
C ALA A 22 32.79 3.64 -2.36
N GLN A 23 32.27 4.12 -1.22
CA GLN A 23 31.10 3.53 -0.58
C GLN A 23 29.82 3.70 -1.41
N LYS A 24 29.62 4.88 -2.02
CA LYS A 24 28.48 5.13 -2.91
C LYS A 24 28.50 4.25 -4.15
N THR A 25 29.68 4.06 -4.74
CA THR A 25 29.89 3.20 -5.92
C THR A 25 29.66 1.73 -5.59
N ALA A 26 30.16 1.27 -4.43
CA ALA A 26 29.98 -0.10 -3.95
C ALA A 26 28.53 -0.42 -3.54
N LEU A 27 27.67 0.58 -3.37
CA LEU A 27 26.30 0.38 -2.95
C LEU A 27 25.46 -0.18 -4.11
N HIS A 28 24.91 -1.38 -3.95
CA HIS A 28 24.12 -2.02 -5.00
C HIS A 28 22.65 -1.61 -5.01
N ALA A 29 22.05 -1.43 -3.82
CA ALA A 29 20.64 -1.08 -3.68
C ALA A 29 20.38 -0.31 -2.39
N VAL A 30 19.37 0.57 -2.42
CA VAL A 30 18.81 1.29 -1.27
C VAL A 30 17.34 0.89 -1.16
N ALA A 31 17.01 0.14 -0.10
CA ALA A 31 15.62 -0.14 0.24
C ALA A 31 15.01 1.11 0.90
N MET A 32 13.88 1.61 0.39
CA MET A 32 13.24 2.83 0.90
C MET A 32 11.72 2.84 0.72
N ASP A 33 11.09 3.81 1.39
CA ASP A 33 9.68 4.16 1.18
C ASP A 33 9.49 4.92 -0.15
N MET A 34 8.27 4.92 -0.68
CA MET A 34 7.86 5.54 -1.94
C MET A 34 7.76 7.07 -1.87
N TRP A 35 8.15 7.70 -0.76
CA TRP A 35 8.05 9.15 -0.62
C TRP A 35 9.08 9.88 -1.49
N GLU A 36 8.61 10.83 -2.31
CA GLU A 36 9.42 11.59 -3.27
C GLU A 36 10.67 12.23 -2.67
N ALA A 37 10.63 12.65 -1.40
CA ALA A 37 11.79 13.22 -0.75
C ALA A 37 12.95 12.22 -0.63
N TYR A 38 12.66 10.94 -0.37
CA TYR A 38 13.69 9.90 -0.28
C TYR A 38 14.21 9.50 -1.67
N ILE A 39 13.30 9.36 -2.63
CA ILE A 39 13.63 9.11 -4.04
C ILE A 39 14.57 10.20 -4.57
N GLY A 40 14.23 11.47 -4.37
CA GLY A 40 15.03 12.61 -4.78
C GLY A 40 16.40 12.65 -4.08
N ALA A 41 16.44 12.35 -2.78
CA ALA A 41 17.70 12.28 -2.04
C ALA A 41 18.64 11.18 -2.58
N THR A 42 18.11 10.00 -2.94
CA THR A 42 18.91 8.90 -3.49
C THR A 42 19.37 9.18 -4.91
N ARG A 43 18.51 9.73 -5.77
CA ARG A 43 18.87 10.16 -7.14
C ARG A 43 20.01 11.15 -7.15
N ALA A 44 19.98 12.13 -6.25
CA ALA A 44 21.00 13.16 -6.16
C ALA A 44 22.25 12.72 -5.38
N GLY A 45 22.10 11.77 -4.45
CA GLY A 45 23.14 11.38 -3.51
C GLY A 45 24.03 10.23 -3.96
N LEU A 46 23.59 9.45 -4.96
CA LEU A 46 24.30 8.27 -5.46
C LEU A 46 24.52 8.32 -6.98
N PRO A 47 25.65 7.80 -7.49
CA PRO A 47 25.79 7.49 -8.90
C PRO A 47 24.74 6.44 -9.28
N ASP A 48 24.12 6.57 -10.46
CA ASP A 48 23.05 5.68 -10.94
C ASP A 48 21.92 5.47 -9.92
N GLY A 49 21.56 6.52 -9.18
CA GLY A 49 20.64 6.43 -8.06
C GLY A 49 19.31 5.75 -8.40
N ASP A 50 18.73 6.02 -9.57
CA ASP A 50 17.50 5.36 -10.05
C ASP A 50 17.61 3.83 -10.10
N ALA A 51 18.74 3.31 -10.58
CA ALA A 51 18.96 1.87 -10.71
C ALA A 51 19.16 1.18 -9.35
N LYS A 52 19.42 1.95 -8.29
CA LYS A 52 19.67 1.45 -6.93
C LYS A 52 18.42 1.48 -6.06
N ILE A 53 17.33 2.14 -6.47
CA ILE A 53 16.13 2.26 -5.65
C ILE A 53 15.37 0.93 -5.62
N VAL A 54 15.08 0.45 -4.41
CA VAL A 54 14.19 -0.69 -4.17
C VAL A 54 13.10 -0.25 -3.21
N PHE A 55 11.85 -0.30 -3.64
CA PHE A 55 10.73 -0.01 -2.73
C PHE A 55 10.48 -1.18 -1.80
N ASP A 56 10.37 -0.91 -0.50
CA ASP A 56 10.11 -1.98 0.44
C ASP A 56 8.66 -2.46 0.37
N ARG A 57 8.48 -3.77 0.52
CA ARG A 57 7.17 -4.41 0.44
C ARG A 57 6.21 -3.96 1.54
N LEU A 58 6.71 -3.59 2.73
CA LEU A 58 5.83 -3.28 3.86
C LEU A 58 5.05 -2.00 3.61
N HIS A 59 5.67 -0.95 3.09
CA HIS A 59 4.97 0.30 2.75
C HIS A 59 3.97 0.09 1.61
N ILE A 60 4.35 -0.67 0.57
CA ILE A 60 3.42 -1.02 -0.53
C ILE A 60 2.18 -1.75 0.01
N MET A 61 2.36 -2.79 0.82
CA MET A 61 1.25 -3.58 1.35
C MET A 61 0.36 -2.76 2.30
N ARG A 62 0.95 -1.86 3.10
CA ARG A 62 0.20 -0.95 3.97
C ARG A 62 -0.68 0.00 3.17
N GLU A 63 -0.15 0.65 2.13
CA GLU A 63 -0.93 1.55 1.28
C GLU A 63 -2.03 0.81 0.52
N MET A 64 -1.74 -0.40 0.02
CA MET A 64 -2.74 -1.25 -0.62
C MET A 64 -3.88 -1.62 0.33
N THR A 65 -3.56 -2.01 1.57
CA THR A 65 -4.57 -2.36 2.58
C THR A 65 -5.48 -1.17 2.91
N LYS A 66 -4.89 0.03 3.08
CA LYS A 66 -5.66 1.26 3.31
C LYS A 66 -6.62 1.57 2.15
N ALA A 67 -6.18 1.38 0.91
CA ALA A 67 -7.01 1.60 -0.27
C ALA A 67 -8.22 0.65 -0.28
N VAL A 68 -8.00 -0.65 -0.04
CA VAL A 68 -9.08 -1.66 0.05
C VAL A 68 -10.04 -1.34 1.20
N ASP A 69 -9.52 -0.98 2.38
CA ASP A 69 -10.35 -0.59 3.53
C ASP A 69 -11.20 0.65 3.24
N THR A 70 -10.69 1.57 2.42
CA THR A 70 -11.42 2.78 2.02
C THR A 70 -12.61 2.43 1.15
N VAL A 71 -12.41 1.60 0.11
CA VAL A 71 -13.51 1.12 -0.75
C VAL A 71 -14.53 0.32 0.05
N ARG A 72 -14.08 -0.60 0.91
CA ARG A 72 -14.96 -1.38 1.80
C ARG A 72 -15.85 -0.47 2.64
N LYS A 73 -15.28 0.59 3.25
CA LYS A 73 -16.06 1.54 4.06
C LYS A 73 -17.03 2.36 3.21
N GLN A 74 -16.68 2.72 1.98
CA GLN A 74 -17.56 3.44 1.06
C GLN A 74 -18.76 2.58 0.65
N GLU A 75 -18.52 1.33 0.26
CA GLU A 75 -19.57 0.38 -0.11
C GLU A 75 -20.49 0.06 1.08
N HIS A 76 -19.94 -0.14 2.27
CA HIS A 76 -20.72 -0.43 3.49
C HIS A 76 -21.51 0.78 4.00
N ARG A 77 -21.15 2.01 3.61
CA ARG A 77 -21.88 3.24 3.98
C ARG A 77 -23.00 3.59 3.00
N ALA A 78 -23.05 2.95 1.82
CA ALA A 78 -24.17 3.12 0.91
C ALA A 78 -25.45 2.64 1.64
N PRO A 79 -26.46 3.50 1.86
CA PRO A 79 -27.69 3.10 2.52
C PRO A 79 -28.35 2.05 1.65
N ASP A 80 -28.41 0.85 2.19
CA ASP A 80 -29.04 -0.30 1.59
C ASP A 80 -30.56 -0.02 1.50
N HIS A 81 -31.00 0.66 0.44
CA HIS A 81 -32.42 0.89 0.14
C HIS A 81 -33.17 -0.44 -0.12
N GLN A 82 -32.48 -1.58 -0.05
CA GLN A 82 -33.02 -2.92 -0.25
C GLN A 82 -33.02 -3.81 1.02
N ARG A 83 -32.55 -3.33 2.18
CA ARG A 83 -32.54 -4.11 3.45
C ARG A 83 -33.57 -3.71 4.50
N SER A 84 -34.66 -3.04 4.13
CA SER A 84 -35.82 -2.92 5.03
C SER A 84 -36.54 -4.27 5.13
N GLY A 85 -36.12 -5.15 6.05
CA GLY A 85 -36.87 -6.40 6.27
C GLY A 85 -36.29 -7.49 7.17
N ARG A 86 -35.09 -7.38 7.74
CA ARG A 86 -34.59 -8.42 8.67
C ARG A 86 -34.00 -7.81 9.94
N ARG A 87 -34.76 -7.95 11.04
CA ARG A 87 -34.30 -7.65 12.41
C ARG A 87 -33.10 -8.55 12.76
N PRO A 88 -31.97 -8.02 13.23
CA PRO A 88 -30.94 -8.86 13.85
C PRO A 88 -31.26 -9.01 15.34
N GLN A 89 -31.53 -10.23 15.79
CA GLN A 89 -31.44 -10.57 17.21
C GLN A 89 -29.98 -10.42 17.65
N GLN A 90 -29.76 -9.53 18.59
CA GLN A 90 -28.48 -9.37 19.26
C GLN A 90 -28.29 -10.57 20.19
N HIS A 91 -27.36 -11.45 19.86
CA HIS A 91 -26.70 -12.29 20.85
C HIS A 91 -25.20 -12.05 20.72
N ASN A 92 -24.71 -11.17 21.59
CA ASN A 92 -23.30 -11.03 21.89
C ASN A 92 -22.92 -12.06 22.95
N HIS A 93 -22.12 -13.05 22.59
CA HIS A 93 -21.05 -13.49 23.48
C HIS A 93 -19.85 -13.99 22.67
N GLU A 94 -18.77 -13.20 22.78
CA GLU A 94 -17.39 -13.64 22.80
C GLU A 94 -16.78 -14.23 21.51
N TYR A 95 -16.16 -13.35 20.71
CA TYR A 95 -14.74 -13.44 20.34
C TYR A 95 -14.26 -12.06 19.90
N GLN A 96 -13.72 -11.30 20.85
CA GLN A 96 -12.80 -10.20 20.55
C GLN A 96 -11.47 -10.80 20.10
N THR A 97 -11.19 -10.76 18.80
CA THR A 97 -9.87 -10.69 18.13
C THR A 97 -10.10 -10.91 16.63
N GLN A 98 -10.53 -9.85 15.96
CA GLN A 98 -10.86 -9.85 14.54
C GLN A 98 -9.59 -9.82 13.68
N GLY A 99 -9.02 -11.00 13.42
CA GLY A 99 -8.08 -11.26 12.33
C GLY A 99 -8.78 -12.05 11.24
N TRP A 100 -8.70 -11.58 10.00
CA TRP A 100 -9.28 -12.15 8.79
C TRP A 100 -9.32 -13.69 8.77
N ARG A 101 -10.52 -14.29 8.92
CA ARG A 101 -10.74 -15.70 8.54
C ARG A 101 -11.22 -15.74 7.10
N LEU A 102 -10.42 -16.34 6.23
CA LEU A 102 -10.89 -16.81 4.92
C LEU A 102 -11.98 -17.87 5.15
N PRO A 103 -13.13 -17.82 4.45
CA PRO A 103 -14.11 -18.89 4.51
C PRO A 103 -13.48 -20.17 3.93
N GLN A 104 -13.63 -21.29 4.63
CA GLN A 104 -13.20 -22.60 4.11
C GLN A 104 -14.13 -23.02 2.97
N PRO A 105 -13.61 -23.60 1.87
CA PRO A 105 -14.44 -24.00 0.75
C PRO A 105 -15.17 -25.30 1.11
N ARG A 106 -16.48 -25.21 1.33
CA ARG A 106 -17.38 -26.35 1.20
C ARG A 106 -18.49 -26.00 0.22
N GLU A 107 -18.46 -26.75 -0.88
CA GLU A 107 -19.52 -26.93 -1.87
C GLU A 107 -19.84 -25.69 -2.74
N LEU A 108 -19.01 -25.52 -3.78
CA LEU A 108 -19.46 -24.94 -5.04
C LEU A 108 -20.50 -25.90 -5.64
N HIS A 109 -21.77 -25.69 -5.33
CA HIS A 109 -22.87 -26.16 -6.15
C HIS A 109 -23.33 -25.02 -7.04
N ASP A 110 -22.86 -25.14 -8.27
CA ASP A 110 -23.54 -24.82 -9.52
C ASP A 110 -24.87 -24.07 -9.36
N ARG A 111 -24.82 -22.75 -9.53
CA ARG A 111 -25.50 -22.02 -10.61
C ARG A 111 -25.31 -20.52 -10.41
N ASP A 112 -25.07 -19.84 -11.51
CA ASP A 112 -25.08 -18.38 -11.67
C ASP A 112 -23.77 -17.61 -11.35
N LEU A 113 -22.67 -18.07 -11.94
CA LEU A 113 -21.51 -17.19 -12.22
C LEU A 113 -21.77 -16.41 -13.52
N PHE A 114 -22.12 -15.13 -13.36
CA PHE A 114 -22.02 -14.01 -14.32
C PHE A 114 -22.44 -14.26 -15.79
N PRO A 115 -23.58 -13.71 -16.26
CA PRO A 115 -23.78 -13.57 -17.70
C PRO A 115 -22.90 -12.43 -18.22
N LEU A 116 -21.75 -12.77 -18.81
CA LEU A 116 -21.03 -11.89 -19.72
C LEU A 116 -21.90 -11.72 -20.98
N ARG A 117 -22.54 -10.55 -21.13
CA ARG A 117 -23.18 -10.14 -22.39
C ARG A 117 -22.11 -9.65 -23.37
N ARG A 118 -22.00 -10.32 -24.53
CA ARG A 118 -21.78 -9.84 -25.93
C ARG A 118 -21.85 -11.05 -26.88
N PRO A 119 -22.15 -10.94 -28.19
CA PRO A 119 -22.26 -9.75 -29.05
C PRO A 119 -23.66 -9.11 -29.11
#